data_AF-T1H042-F1
#
_entry.id   AF-T1H042-F1
#
_cell.length_a   1.000
_cell.length_b   1.000
_cell.length_c   1.000
_cell.angle_alpha   90.00
_cell.angle_beta   90.00
_cell.angle_gamma   90.00
#
_symmetry.space_group_name_H-M   'P 1'
#
loop_
_entity.id
_entity.type
_entity.pdbx_description
1 polymer ?
#
loop_
_entity_poly.entity_id
_entity_poly.type
_entity_poly.pdbx_seq_one_letter_code
_entity_poly.pdbx_strand_id
1 'polypeptide(L)'
;MLDQGASVNFYMFFGGTNFGFTAGANNGGPGQYQPDITSYDYDAPMNEAGDPTEKYYKLREIIGKYLPLPKIPIPRPEPKAHYGTFKLNSCCSVLSTKGRQKLSTGTWFSRKPLSFEALNQYSGMVLYESMLPYLPADPTDLRIADIH
;
A
#
# COMPACT_ATOMS: atom_id res chain seq x y z
N MET A 1 27.75 -0.44 18.89
CA MET A 1 26.63 -1.11 19.61
C MET A 1 27.07 -2.47 20.12
N LEU A 2 27.38 -3.43 19.25
CA LEU A 2 27.80 -4.77 19.69
C LEU A 2 29.09 -4.78 20.53
N ASP A 3 30.09 -3.97 20.17
CA ASP A 3 31.32 -3.78 21.00
C ASP A 3 31.03 -3.30 22.42
N GLN A 4 29.88 -2.65 22.63
CA GLN A 4 29.47 -2.11 23.93
C GLN A 4 28.52 -3.07 24.68
N GLY A 5 28.34 -4.30 24.18
CA GLY A 5 27.41 -5.27 24.76
C GLY A 5 25.93 -4.90 24.58
N ALA A 6 25.60 -3.95 23.69
CA ALA A 6 24.23 -3.53 23.46
C ALA A 6 23.48 -4.49 22.52
N SER A 7 22.20 -4.75 22.82
CA SER A 7 21.29 -5.46 21.93
C SER A 7 20.81 -4.55 20.78
N VAL A 8 20.53 -5.15 19.62
CA VAL A 8 20.09 -4.45 18.41
C VAL A 8 18.85 -5.13 17.85
N ASN A 9 17.88 -4.34 17.36
CA ASN A 9 16.78 -4.80 16.54
C ASN A 9 16.84 -4.10 15.17
N PHE A 10 16.77 -4.87 14.08
CA PHE A 10 16.79 -4.31 12.72
C PHE A 10 15.36 -3.99 12.28
N TYR A 11 15.05 -2.70 12.17
CA TYR A 11 13.80 -2.22 11.58
C TYR A 11 14.11 -1.66 10.18
N MET A 12 13.82 -2.36 9.09
CA MET A 12 13.32 -3.73 8.97
C MET A 12 14.45 -4.73 8.65
N PHE A 13 14.40 -5.94 9.20
CA PHE A 13 15.23 -7.06 8.72
C PHE A 13 14.71 -7.62 7.39
N PHE A 14 13.38 -7.69 7.27
CA PHE A 14 12.62 -8.00 6.07
C PHE A 14 11.34 -7.19 6.16
N GLY A 15 11.06 -6.33 5.18
CA GLY A 15 9.86 -5.49 5.20
C GLY A 15 8.70 -6.10 4.41
N GLY A 16 8.95 -6.55 3.17
CA GLY A 16 7.94 -7.23 2.35
C GLY A 16 7.05 -6.26 1.56
N THR A 17 5.73 -6.46 1.61
CA THR A 17 4.76 -5.76 0.77
C THR A 17 3.50 -5.36 1.55
N ASN A 18 3.02 -4.14 1.32
CA ASN A 18 1.72 -3.67 1.78
C ASN A 18 0.61 -4.10 0.80
N PHE A 19 0.13 -5.34 0.91
CA PHE A 19 -0.86 -5.90 -0.03
C PHE A 19 -2.24 -5.22 0.06
N GLY A 20 -2.91 -5.06 -1.08
CA GLY A 20 -4.25 -4.51 -1.13
C GLY A 20 -4.27 -3.03 -0.72
N PHE A 21 -5.10 -2.70 0.27
CA PHE A 21 -5.26 -1.32 0.77
C PHE A 21 -4.70 -1.17 2.19
N THR A 22 -3.59 -1.85 2.51
CA THR A 22 -2.99 -1.82 3.85
C THR A 22 -1.84 -0.83 3.99
N ALA A 23 -1.43 -0.18 2.90
CA ALA A 23 -0.39 0.84 2.93
C ALA A 23 -0.79 2.01 3.83
N GLY A 24 0.20 2.52 4.57
CA GLY A 24 0.03 3.68 5.44
C GLY A 24 0.07 5.00 4.67
N ALA A 25 0.09 6.08 5.44
CA ALA A 25 0.37 7.41 4.93
C ALA A 25 0.98 8.27 6.04
N ASN A 26 1.75 9.27 5.63
CA ASN A 26 2.31 10.29 6.51
C ASN A 26 1.67 11.66 6.22
N ASN A 27 1.76 12.57 7.19
CA ASN A 27 1.18 13.92 7.07
C ASN A 27 2.09 15.02 7.65
N GLY A 28 3.41 14.81 7.55
CA GLY A 28 4.41 15.72 8.13
C GLY A 28 5.39 16.33 7.11
N GLY A 29 5.31 15.90 5.84
CA GLY A 29 6.17 16.41 4.78
C GLY A 29 5.63 17.67 4.10
N PRO A 30 6.34 18.17 3.07
CA PRO A 30 5.99 19.41 2.39
C PRO A 30 4.56 19.42 1.82
N GLY A 31 3.63 20.00 2.60
CA GLY A 31 2.29 20.45 2.23
C GLY A 31 1.18 19.40 2.08
N GLN A 32 1.40 18.13 2.46
CA GLN A 32 0.67 17.06 1.79
C GLN A 32 0.43 15.80 2.63
N TYR A 33 -0.70 15.15 2.33
CA TYR A 33 -0.92 13.72 2.52
C TYR A 33 0.11 12.94 1.67
N GLN A 34 0.85 12.04 2.29
CA GLN A 34 1.92 11.27 1.65
C GLN A 34 1.59 9.78 1.74
N PRO A 35 0.89 9.21 0.75
CA PRO A 35 0.58 7.79 0.76
C PRO A 35 1.88 6.98 0.62
N ASP A 36 2.03 5.97 1.47
CA ASP A 36 3.13 5.02 1.33
C ASP A 36 2.90 4.15 0.09
N ILE A 37 3.99 3.72 -0.55
CA ILE A 37 3.92 2.83 -1.71
C ILE A 37 3.61 1.39 -1.28
N THR A 38 3.18 0.57 -2.24
CA THR A 38 2.91 -0.86 -2.03
C THR A 38 4.14 -1.64 -1.60
N SER A 39 5.30 -1.37 -2.21
CA SER A 39 6.55 -2.03 -1.81
C SER A 39 6.97 -1.59 -0.42
N TYR A 40 7.22 -2.55 0.45
CA TYR A 40 7.80 -2.32 1.77
C TYR A 40 9.18 -2.97 1.86
N ASP A 41 9.93 -3.01 0.74
CA ASP A 41 11.30 -3.54 0.65
C ASP A 41 12.22 -2.93 1.72
N TYR A 42 12.06 -1.63 1.96
CA TYR A 42 12.74 -0.86 3.00
C TYR A 42 14.27 -0.77 2.84
N ASP A 43 14.83 -1.20 1.69
CA ASP A 43 16.27 -1.47 1.55
C ASP A 43 16.75 -2.37 2.71
N ALA A 44 15.91 -3.33 3.11
CA ALA A 44 16.20 -4.21 4.22
C ALA A 44 17.31 -5.23 3.87
N PRO A 45 17.92 -5.89 4.87
CA PRO A 45 18.83 -7.02 4.63
C PRO A 45 18.25 -8.07 3.68
N MET A 46 16.95 -8.34 3.75
CA MET A 46 16.21 -9.15 2.81
C MET A 46 15.35 -8.24 1.91
N ASN A 47 15.41 -8.40 0.59
CA ASN A 47 14.58 -7.61 -0.33
C ASN A 47 13.09 -8.00 -0.22
N GLU A 48 12.20 -7.29 -0.90
CA GLU A 48 10.75 -7.53 -0.91
C GLU A 48 10.37 -8.96 -1.30
N ALA A 49 11.14 -9.60 -2.19
CA ALA A 49 10.91 -10.99 -2.61
C ALA A 49 11.46 -12.04 -1.61
N GLY A 50 12.06 -11.61 -0.50
CA GLY A 50 12.68 -12.49 0.50
C GLY A 50 14.05 -13.02 0.09
N ASP A 51 14.74 -12.40 -0.86
CA ASP A 51 16.10 -12.77 -1.24
C ASP A 51 17.13 -12.02 -0.35
N PRO A 52 18.22 -12.68 0.08
CA PRO A 52 19.31 -11.99 0.79
C PRO A 52 20.01 -10.97 -0.09
N THR A 53 20.20 -9.76 0.43
CA THR A 53 20.97 -8.69 -0.23
C THR A 53 22.43 -8.69 0.22
N GLU A 54 23.29 -7.86 -0.39
CA GLU A 54 24.65 -7.62 0.10
C GLU A 54 24.67 -7.20 1.58
N LYS A 55 23.65 -6.43 2.01
CA LYS A 55 23.50 -5.98 3.40
C LYS A 55 23.31 -7.15 4.37
N TYR A 56 22.56 -8.18 3.98
CA TYR A 56 22.43 -9.41 4.79
C TYR A 56 23.79 -10.08 5.03
N TYR A 57 24.59 -10.25 3.97
CA TYR A 57 25.88 -10.93 4.09
C TYR A 57 26.86 -10.15 4.99
N LYS A 58 26.92 -8.82 4.84
CA LYS A 58 27.74 -7.96 5.71
C LYS A 58 27.29 -8.01 7.17
N LEU A 59 25.98 -7.95 7.43
CA LEU A 59 25.46 -8.05 8.79
C LEU A 59 25.79 -9.41 9.42
N ARG A 60 25.65 -10.51 8.66
CA ARG A 60 26.02 -11.85 9.13
C ARG A 60 27.50 -11.95 9.48
N GLU A 61 28.39 -11.38 8.66
CA GLU A 61 29.83 -11.34 8.95
C GLU A 61 30.12 -10.57 10.24
N ILE A 62 29.52 -9.38 10.41
CA ILE A 62 29.72 -8.55 11.61
C ILE A 62 29.21 -9.27 12.85
N ILE A 63 27.99 -9.80 12.82
CA ILE A 63 27.40 -10.53 13.96
C ILE A 63 28.25 -11.76 14.32
N GLY A 64 28.81 -12.45 13.32
CA GLY A 64 29.67 -13.62 13.52
C GLY A 64 30.97 -13.33 14.29
N LYS A 65 31.37 -12.06 14.42
CA LYS A 65 32.51 -11.64 15.25
C LYS A 65 32.18 -11.62 16.74
N TYR A 66 30.90 -11.54 17.10
CA TYR A 66 30.43 -11.42 18.49
C TYR A 66 29.68 -12.66 18.98
N LEU A 67 29.04 -13.40 18.07
CA LEU A 67 28.19 -14.54 18.41
C LEU A 67 28.45 -15.71 17.44
N PRO A 68 28.42 -16.97 17.92
CA PRO A 68 28.53 -18.11 17.03
C PRO A 68 27.35 -18.14 16.05
N LEU A 69 27.66 -18.20 14.76
CA LEU A 69 26.63 -18.23 13.73
C LEU A 69 25.92 -19.60 13.71
N PRO A 70 24.58 -19.62 13.53
CA PRO A 70 23.85 -20.88 13.43
C PRO A 70 24.29 -21.64 12.17
N LYS A 71 24.40 -22.97 12.32
CA LYS A 71 24.71 -23.93 11.24
C LYS A 71 23.49 -24.21 10.36
N ILE A 72 22.80 -23.16 9.94
CA ILE A 72 21.67 -23.22 9.01
C ILE A 72 22.12 -22.68 7.66
N PRO A 73 21.62 -23.25 6.55
CA PRO A 73 21.92 -22.73 5.22
C PRO A 73 21.37 -21.30 5.10
N ILE A 74 22.08 -20.47 4.35
CA ILE A 74 21.58 -19.15 3.96
C ILE A 74 20.42 -19.38 2.97
N PRO A 75 19.28 -18.68 3.14
CA PRO A 75 18.19 -18.72 2.17
C PRO A 75 18.72 -18.46 0.76
N ARG A 76 18.29 -19.27 -0.20
CA ARG A 76 18.62 -19.04 -1.61
C ARG A 76 17.50 -18.22 -2.23
N PRO A 77 17.81 -17.29 -3.15
CA PRO A 77 16.78 -16.61 -3.90
C PRO A 77 15.84 -17.59 -4.59
N GLU A 78 14.53 -17.39 -4.45
CA GLU A 78 13.54 -18.24 -5.11
C GLU A 78 13.53 -17.95 -6.63
N PRO A 79 13.31 -18.97 -7.49
CA PRO A 79 13.23 -18.79 -8.93
C PRO A 79 12.17 -17.76 -9.32
N LYS A 80 12.54 -16.84 -10.19
CA LYS A 80 11.64 -15.81 -10.73
C LYS A 80 11.31 -16.13 -12.18
N ALA A 81 10.05 -15.94 -12.55
CA ALA A 81 9.55 -16.24 -13.88
C ALA A 81 9.22 -14.96 -14.65
N HIS A 82 9.55 -14.95 -15.94
CA HIS A 82 9.06 -13.95 -16.88
C HIS A 82 7.87 -14.52 -17.65
N TYR A 83 6.66 -14.14 -17.25
CA TYR A 83 5.42 -14.72 -17.78
C TYR A 83 5.03 -14.23 -19.19
N GLY A 84 5.74 -13.24 -19.73
CA GLY A 84 5.44 -12.67 -21.05
C GLY A 84 4.27 -11.69 -21.04
N THR A 85 3.71 -11.43 -22.22
CA THR A 85 2.65 -10.44 -22.42
C THR A 85 1.27 -11.10 -22.38
N PHE A 86 0.35 -10.48 -21.65
CA PHE A 86 -1.07 -10.88 -21.61
C PHE A 86 -1.93 -9.81 -22.28
N LYS A 87 -2.77 -10.22 -23.23
CA LYS A 87 -3.78 -9.33 -23.81
C LYS A 87 -5.00 -9.27 -22.90
N LEU A 88 -5.25 -8.10 -22.31
CA LEU A 88 -6.45 -7.84 -21.52
C LEU A 88 -7.61 -7.45 -22.46
N ASN A 89 -8.76 -8.12 -22.30
CA ASN A 89 -10.00 -7.73 -22.98
C ASN A 89 -10.87 -6.94 -21.98
N SER A 90 -11.29 -5.73 -22.35
CA SER A 90 -12.18 -4.92 -21.53
C SER A 90 -13.54 -5.61 -21.36
N CYS A 91 -14.05 -5.65 -20.12
CA CYS A 91 -15.32 -6.31 -19.81
C CYS A 91 -16.48 -5.33 -19.56
N CYS A 92 -16.21 -4.20 -18.89
CA CYS A 92 -17.14 -3.09 -18.66
C CYS A 92 -16.42 -1.89 -18.02
N SER A 93 -17.01 -0.70 -18.12
CA SER A 93 -16.59 0.48 -17.35
C SER A 93 -17.07 0.39 -15.89
N VAL A 94 -16.25 0.87 -14.95
CA VAL A 94 -16.58 0.94 -13.51
C VAL A 94 -17.90 1.68 -13.26
N LEU A 95 -18.16 2.74 -14.02
CA LEU A 95 -19.37 3.57 -13.85
C LEU A 95 -20.58 3.04 -14.63
N SER A 96 -20.44 1.99 -15.45
CA SER A 96 -21.59 1.37 -16.12
C SER A 96 -22.48 0.63 -15.12
N THR A 97 -23.77 0.44 -15.43
CA THR A 97 -24.69 -0.35 -14.60
C THR A 97 -24.12 -1.72 -14.24
N LYS A 98 -23.52 -2.41 -15.24
CA LYS A 98 -22.88 -3.71 -15.05
C LYS A 98 -21.64 -3.63 -14.14
N GLY A 99 -20.80 -2.60 -14.29
CA GLY A 99 -19.62 -2.39 -13.44
C GLY A 99 -20.00 -2.11 -11.99
N ARG A 100 -20.95 -1.18 -11.79
CA ARG A 100 -21.49 -0.84 -10.47
C ARG A 100 -22.10 -2.06 -9.77
N GLN A 101 -22.90 -2.86 -10.47
CA GLN A 101 -23.48 -4.10 -9.91
C GLN A 101 -22.43 -5.15 -9.52
N LYS A 102 -21.29 -5.20 -10.21
CA LYS A 102 -20.22 -6.16 -9.92
C LYS A 102 -19.29 -5.74 -8.79
N LEU A 103 -19.04 -4.44 -8.65
CA LEU A 103 -18.02 -3.91 -7.74
C LEU A 103 -18.61 -3.35 -6.44
N SER A 104 -19.88 -2.93 -6.48
CA SER A 104 -20.49 -2.29 -5.32
C SER A 104 -20.86 -3.31 -4.24
N THR A 105 -20.61 -2.93 -2.99
CA THR A 105 -21.02 -3.65 -1.78
C THR A 105 -22.39 -3.20 -1.27
N GLY A 106 -22.94 -2.09 -1.80
CA GLY A 106 -24.25 -1.59 -1.42
C GLY A 106 -24.57 -0.22 -2.00
N THR A 107 -25.75 0.32 -1.68
CA THR A 107 -26.16 1.67 -2.08
C THR A 107 -26.86 2.34 -0.92
N TRP A 108 -26.46 3.56 -0.63
CA TRP A 108 -26.98 4.35 0.48
C TRP A 108 -27.49 5.69 -0.03
N PHE A 109 -28.59 6.16 0.56
CA PHE A 109 -29.18 7.45 0.26
C PHE A 109 -29.08 8.33 1.50
N SER A 110 -28.51 9.52 1.33
CA SER A 110 -28.37 10.50 2.41
C SER A 110 -28.49 11.90 1.82
N ARG A 111 -28.93 12.86 2.64
CA ARG A 111 -28.99 14.29 2.27
C ARG A 111 -27.60 14.94 2.20
N LYS A 112 -26.60 14.33 2.84
CA LYS A 112 -25.20 14.79 2.85
C LYS A 112 -24.27 13.60 2.53
N PRO A 113 -23.13 13.83 1.87
CA PRO A 113 -22.11 12.79 1.68
C PRO A 113 -21.73 12.17 3.03
N LEU A 114 -21.78 10.84 3.14
CA LEU A 114 -21.34 10.08 4.31
C LEU A 114 -19.87 9.71 4.16
N SER A 115 -19.09 9.65 5.23
CA SER A 115 -17.71 9.15 5.15
C SER A 115 -17.66 7.64 4.88
N PHE A 116 -16.47 7.12 4.56
CA PHE A 116 -16.24 5.69 4.37
C PHE A 116 -16.63 4.87 5.62
N GLU A 117 -16.28 5.34 6.81
CA GLU A 117 -16.56 4.68 8.09
C GLU A 117 -18.07 4.67 8.40
N ALA A 118 -18.77 5.76 8.11
CA ALA A 118 -20.23 5.84 8.27
C ALA A 118 -20.97 4.85 7.35
N LEU A 119 -20.34 4.46 6.23
CA LEU A 119 -20.81 3.42 5.31
C LEU A 119 -20.32 2.02 5.69
N ASN A 120 -19.52 1.87 6.77
CA ASN A 120 -18.83 0.63 7.14
C ASN A 120 -17.94 0.07 6.01
N GLN A 121 -17.34 0.96 5.21
CA GLN A 121 -16.42 0.66 4.12
C GLN A 121 -14.99 1.02 4.53
N TYR A 122 -14.20 0.06 5.00
CA TYR A 122 -12.88 0.34 5.58
C TYR A 122 -11.77 0.68 4.58
N SER A 123 -11.91 0.30 3.31
CA SER A 123 -10.89 0.54 2.28
C SER A 123 -11.48 0.51 0.87
N GLY A 124 -10.71 0.90 -0.14
CA GLY A 124 -11.13 0.89 -1.53
C GLY A 124 -11.72 2.23 -1.98
N MET A 125 -12.90 2.20 -2.60
CA MET A 125 -13.50 3.39 -3.23
C MET A 125 -14.98 3.50 -2.90
N VAL A 126 -15.47 4.74 -2.83
CA VAL A 126 -16.91 5.08 -2.70
C VAL A 126 -17.30 6.02 -3.83
N LEU A 127 -18.46 5.76 -4.45
CA LEU A 127 -19.04 6.63 -5.46
C LEU A 127 -20.15 7.49 -4.83
N TYR A 128 -19.98 8.81 -4.86
CA TYR A 128 -21.02 9.78 -4.49
C TYR A 128 -21.72 10.30 -5.75
N GLU A 129 -23.05 10.26 -5.76
CA GLU A 129 -23.87 10.69 -6.91
C GLU A 129 -25.04 11.53 -6.41
N SER A 130 -25.38 12.60 -7.14
CA SER A 130 -26.52 13.47 -6.81
C SER A 130 -27.08 14.11 -8.07
N MET A 131 -28.36 14.46 -8.03
CA MET A 131 -29.02 15.28 -9.04
C MET A 131 -29.02 16.73 -8.58
N LEU A 132 -28.33 17.59 -9.33
CA LEU A 132 -28.26 19.01 -9.01
C LEU A 132 -29.55 19.72 -9.48
N PRO A 133 -30.05 20.70 -8.70
CA PRO A 133 -31.12 21.57 -9.18
C PRO A 133 -30.62 22.45 -10.33
N TYR A 134 -31.55 23.13 -11.01
CA TYR A 134 -31.18 24.18 -11.95
C TYR A 134 -30.38 25.28 -11.24
N LEU A 135 -29.20 25.58 -11.77
CA LEU A 135 -28.29 26.61 -11.27
C LEU A 135 -28.27 27.75 -12.28
N PRO A 136 -28.83 28.93 -11.96
CA PRO A 136 -29.00 30.02 -12.92
C PRO A 136 -27.69 30.76 -13.28
N ALA A 137 -26.61 30.52 -12.54
CA ALA A 137 -25.32 31.16 -12.74
C ALA A 137 -24.36 30.26 -13.55
N ASP A 138 -23.69 30.83 -14.54
CA ASP A 138 -22.66 30.16 -15.34
C ASP A 138 -21.42 31.08 -15.44
N PRO A 139 -20.27 30.69 -14.85
CA PRO A 139 -20.00 29.41 -14.19
C PRO A 139 -20.61 29.31 -12.78
N THR A 140 -20.94 28.09 -12.36
CA THR A 140 -21.15 27.75 -10.95
C THR A 140 -19.95 26.97 -10.42
N ASP A 141 -19.44 27.37 -9.26
CA ASP A 141 -18.33 26.70 -8.57
C ASP A 141 -18.81 25.48 -7.78
N LEU A 142 -18.32 24.29 -8.12
CA LEU A 142 -18.42 23.12 -7.24
C LEU A 142 -17.29 23.17 -6.21
N ARG A 143 -17.65 23.25 -4.92
CA ARG A 143 -16.70 23.20 -3.82
C ARG A 143 -16.89 21.93 -3.01
N ILE A 144 -15.80 21.19 -2.84
CA ILE A 144 -15.72 20.06 -1.92
C ILE A 144 -14.81 20.53 -0.79
N ALA A 145 -15.33 20.52 0.44
CA ALA A 145 -14.63 21.09 1.59
C ALA A 145 -13.29 20.39 1.84
N ASP A 146 -13.30 19.06 1.84
CA ASP A 146 -12.13 18.19 1.98
C ASP A 146 -12.31 16.94 1.10
N ILE A 147 -11.21 16.45 0.52
CA ILE A 147 -11.15 15.17 -0.20
C ILE A 147 -10.11 14.31 0.50
N HIS A 148 -10.54 13.13 0.95
CA HIS A 148 -9.72 12.13 1.64
C HIS A 148 -9.60 10.87 0.80
#